data_AF-A0A9V1E9P7-F1
#
_entry.id   AF-A0A9V1E9P7-F1
#
_cell.length_a   1.000
_cell.length_b   1.000
_cell.length_c   1.000
_cell.angle_alpha   90.00
_cell.angle_beta   90.00
_cell.angle_gamma   90.00
#
_symmetry.space_group_name_H-M   'P 1'
#
loop_
_entity.id
_entity.type
_entity.pdbx_description
1 polymer ?
#
loop_
_entity_poly.entity_id
_entity_poly.type
_entity_poly.pdbx_seq_one_letter_code
_entity_poly.pdbx_strand_id
1 'polypeptide(L)'
;MDKHFLIVSFLFCFIVAVTPLKCVTCHLRTRTDRCRRGFGSCIAQTFESCMSLKIFQDNILQLSYMVCQKFCRDLTFDFHNRTYVHKCCRYNYCNIEI
;
A
#
# COMPACT_ATOMS: atom_id res chain seq x y z
N MET A 1 -44.44 -15.49 13.15
CA MET A 1 -43.43 -16.47 12.67
C MET A 1 -42.11 -15.76 12.35
N ASP A 2 -41.74 -14.72 13.11
CA ASP A 2 -40.84 -13.67 12.61
C ASP A 2 -39.57 -13.48 13.44
N LYS A 3 -39.52 -14.07 14.65
CA LYS A 3 -38.40 -13.90 15.57
C LYS A 3 -37.14 -14.65 15.12
N HIS A 4 -37.29 -15.80 14.47
CA HIS A 4 -36.15 -16.57 13.95
C HIS A 4 -35.53 -15.91 12.70
N PHE A 5 -36.34 -15.26 11.84
CA PHE A 5 -35.84 -14.54 10.67
C PHE A 5 -35.01 -13.31 11.06
N LEU A 6 -35.43 -12.57 12.09
CA LEU A 6 -34.67 -11.42 12.61
C LEU A 6 -33.34 -11.84 13.24
N ILE A 7 -33.30 -12.97 13.95
CA ILE A 7 -32.07 -13.50 14.56
C ILE A 7 -31.07 -13.97 13.49
N VAL A 8 -31.54 -14.67 12.44
CA VAL A 8 -30.70 -15.10 11.33
C VAL A 8 -30.15 -13.91 10.54
N SER A 9 -30.98 -12.87 10.32
CA SER A 9 -30.55 -11.63 9.66
C SER A 9 -29.52 -10.85 10.49
N PHE A 10 -29.62 -10.87 11.82
CA PHE A 10 -28.65 -10.19 12.70
C PHE A 10 -27.29 -10.90 12.69
N LEU A 11 -27.27 -12.23 12.62
CA LEU A 11 -26.04 -13.03 12.55
C LEU A 11 -25.27 -12.85 11.23
N PHE A 12 -25.97 -12.66 10.11
CA PHE A 12 -25.33 -12.44 8.81
C PHE A 12 -24.68 -11.06 8.65
N CYS A 13 -25.14 -10.03 9.38
CA CYS A 13 -24.54 -8.69 9.33
C CYS A 13 -23.14 -8.60 9.97
N PHE A 14 -22.76 -9.54 10.85
CA PHE A 14 -21.46 -9.50 11.52
C PHE A 14 -20.32 -10.18 10.76
N ILE A 15 -20.61 -10.81 9.62
CA ILE A 15 -19.61 -11.51 8.80
C ILE A 15 -19.27 -10.69 7.55
N VAL A 16 -18.97 -9.40 7.72
CA VAL A 16 -18.17 -8.70 6.71
C VAL A 16 -16.73 -9.19 6.91
N ALA A 17 -16.34 -10.21 6.15
CA ALA A 17 -14.96 -10.66 6.09
C ALA A 17 -14.10 -9.54 5.52
N VAL A 18 -13.51 -8.71 6.38
CA VAL A 18 -12.51 -7.73 5.99
C VAL A 18 -11.26 -8.50 5.62
N THR A 19 -11.06 -8.76 4.32
CA THR A 19 -9.82 -9.37 3.85
C THR A 19 -8.67 -8.42 4.17
N PRO A 20 -7.61 -8.90 4.86
CA PRO A 20 -6.49 -8.05 5.20
C PRO A 20 -5.78 -7.57 3.93
N LEU A 21 -5.51 -6.27 3.85
CA LEU A 21 -4.85 -5.64 2.71
C LEU A 21 -3.38 -6.11 2.64
N LYS A 22 -2.99 -6.69 1.50
CA LYS A 22 -1.61 -7.13 1.23
C LYS A 22 -0.92 -6.15 0.30
N CYS A 23 0.35 -5.84 0.59
CA CYS A 23 1.18 -4.95 -0.24
C CYS A 23 2.49 -5.62 -0.60
N VAL A 24 3.11 -5.22 -1.72
CA VAL A 24 4.49 -5.63 -2.01
C VAL A 24 5.45 -4.81 -1.17
N THR A 25 6.51 -5.45 -0.67
CA THR A 25 7.63 -4.76 -0.04
C THR A 25 8.83 -4.75 -0.98
N CYS A 26 9.51 -3.61 -1.05
CA CYS A 26 10.83 -3.48 -1.64
C CYS A 26 11.49 -2.23 -1.08
N HIS A 27 12.62 -2.39 -0.39
CA HIS A 27 13.31 -1.27 0.25
C HIS A 27 14.33 -0.60 -0.68
N LEU A 28 14.73 -1.25 -1.77
CA LEU A 28 15.70 -0.72 -2.70
C LEU A 28 15.42 -1.24 -4.10
N ARG A 29 14.76 -0.45 -4.92
CA ARG A 29 14.60 -0.68 -6.35
C ARG A 29 15.21 0.47 -7.14
N THR A 30 16.16 0.15 -8.01
CA THR A 30 16.80 1.07 -8.96
C THR A 30 16.21 0.86 -10.34
N ARG A 31 16.44 1.80 -11.28
CA ARG A 31 15.86 1.77 -12.64
C ARG A 31 16.04 0.44 -13.38
N THR A 32 17.20 -0.21 -13.21
CA THR A 32 17.59 -1.42 -13.94
C THR A 32 17.27 -2.72 -13.22
N ASP A 33 16.85 -2.67 -11.95
CA ASP A 33 16.75 -3.86 -11.10
C ASP A 33 15.32 -4.17 -10.68
N ARG A 34 15.02 -5.47 -10.47
CA ARG A 34 13.71 -5.94 -9.99
C ARG A 34 13.41 -5.44 -8.57
N CYS A 35 14.21 -5.85 -7.60
CA CYS A 35 14.26 -5.33 -6.23
C CYS A 35 15.55 -5.87 -5.59
N ARG A 36 16.43 -5.00 -5.10
CA ARG A 36 17.73 -5.41 -4.53
C ARG A 36 17.64 -5.79 -3.05
N ARG A 37 16.70 -5.21 -2.30
CA ARG A 37 16.57 -5.42 -0.84
C ARG A 37 15.13 -5.36 -0.40
N GLY A 38 14.76 -6.23 0.56
CA GLY A 38 13.44 -6.18 1.22
C GLY A 38 12.29 -6.64 0.34
N PHE A 39 12.57 -7.46 -0.68
CA PHE A 39 11.53 -8.03 -1.54
C PHE A 39 10.64 -8.99 -0.74
N GLY A 40 9.33 -8.84 -0.87
CA GLY A 40 8.36 -9.67 -0.18
C GLY A 40 6.97 -9.06 -0.19
N SER A 41 6.20 -9.35 0.85
CA SER A 41 4.88 -8.77 1.06
C SER A 41 4.63 -8.48 2.53
N CYS A 42 3.84 -7.45 2.81
CA CYS A 42 3.34 -7.14 4.14
C CYS A 42 1.81 -7.18 4.16
N ILE A 43 1.25 -7.43 5.34
CA ILE A 43 -0.17 -7.27 5.63
C ILE A 43 -0.33 -5.94 6.35
N ALA A 44 -1.10 -5.02 5.77
CA ALA A 44 -1.34 -3.71 6.35
C ALA A 44 -2.11 -3.83 7.67
N GLN A 45 -1.58 -3.21 8.71
CA GLN A 45 -2.22 -3.08 10.01
C GLN A 45 -3.22 -1.92 10.03
N THR A 46 -3.82 -1.68 11.20
CA THR A 46 -4.70 -0.52 11.41
C THR A 46 -3.99 0.78 11.03
N PHE A 47 -4.66 1.59 10.21
CA PHE A 47 -4.14 2.86 9.66
C PHE A 47 -2.98 2.74 8.68
N GLU A 48 -2.63 1.53 8.27
CA GLU A 48 -1.67 1.29 7.19
C GLU A 48 -2.38 1.14 5.85
N SER A 49 -1.69 1.55 4.79
CA SER A 49 -2.05 1.21 3.42
C SER A 49 -0.79 0.94 2.61
N CYS A 50 -0.93 0.42 1.39
CA CYS A 50 0.21 0.24 0.52
C CYS A 50 0.75 1.60 0.08
N MET A 51 2.07 1.73 0.06
CA MET A 51 2.79 2.93 -0.36
C MET A 51 3.84 2.59 -1.41
N SER A 52 4.00 3.51 -2.36
CA SER A 52 5.12 3.58 -3.30
C SER A 52 5.75 4.97 -3.19
N LEU A 53 7.05 5.00 -2.94
CA LEU A 53 7.89 6.19 -2.99
C LEU A 53 8.80 6.07 -4.20
N LYS A 54 8.84 7.11 -5.03
CA LYS A 54 9.79 7.26 -6.12
C LYS A 54 10.60 8.54 -5.94
N ILE A 55 11.91 8.42 -6.06
CA ILE A 55 12.86 9.53 -5.95
C ILE A 55 13.47 9.76 -7.33
N PHE A 56 13.24 10.95 -7.86
CA PHE A 56 13.76 11.39 -9.15
C PHE A 56 14.86 12.42 -8.97
N GLN A 57 15.83 12.39 -9.86
CA GLN A 57 16.84 13.44 -10.03
C GLN A 57 16.94 13.71 -11.53
N ASP A 58 16.80 14.98 -11.93
CA ASP A 58 16.77 15.38 -13.34
C ASP A 58 15.73 14.59 -14.17
N ASN A 59 14.55 14.36 -13.59
CA ASN A 59 13.47 13.51 -14.12
C ASN A 59 13.81 12.02 -14.32
N ILE A 60 14.98 11.55 -13.87
CA ILE A 60 15.39 10.15 -13.93
C ILE A 60 15.09 9.49 -12.58
N LEU A 61 14.37 8.36 -12.61
CA LEU A 61 14.13 7.55 -11.42
C LEU A 61 15.46 7.02 -10.89
N GLN A 62 15.83 7.46 -9.69
CA GLN A 62 17.02 6.99 -8.99
C GLN A 62 16.68 5.77 -8.13
N LEU A 63 15.60 5.88 -7.36
CA LEU A 63 15.22 4.90 -6.35
C LEU A 63 13.72 4.82 -6.19
N SER A 64 13.23 3.60 -5.94
CA SER A 64 11.86 3.31 -5.56
C SER A 64 11.82 2.43 -4.31
N TYR A 65 10.84 2.70 -3.46
CA TYR A 65 10.60 2.07 -2.18
C TYR A 65 9.11 1.72 -2.05
N MET A 66 8.78 0.52 -1.56
CA MET A 66 7.43 -0.02 -1.46
C MET A 66 7.23 -0.69 -0.11
N VAL A 67 6.18 -0.32 0.64
CA VAL A 67 5.88 -0.86 1.99
C VAL A 67 4.40 -0.71 2.37
N CYS A 68 4.00 -1.31 3.49
CA CYS A 68 2.83 -0.91 4.27
C CYS A 68 3.21 0.33 5.08
N GLN A 69 2.48 1.44 4.89
CA GLN A 69 2.81 2.74 5.47
C GLN A 69 1.67 3.23 6.36
N LYS A 70 2.00 3.58 7.61
CA LYS A 70 1.06 4.27 8.51
C LYS A 70 0.75 5.66 8.01
N PHE A 71 -0.53 6.04 8.10
CA PHE A 71 -1.03 7.38 7.76
C PHE A 71 -0.60 7.83 6.35
N CYS A 72 -0.62 6.90 5.39
CA CYS A 72 -0.19 7.16 4.02
C CYS A 72 -1.03 8.28 3.38
N ARG A 73 -0.34 9.24 2.74
CA ARG A 73 -0.95 10.30 1.93
C ARG A 73 -0.16 10.48 0.64
N ASP A 74 -0.88 10.80 -0.43
CA ASP A 74 -0.29 11.24 -1.68
C ASP A 74 0.41 12.58 -1.44
N LEU A 75 1.68 12.65 -1.80
CA LEU A 75 2.50 13.84 -1.64
C LEU A 75 3.55 13.89 -2.75
N THR A 76 3.84 15.08 -3.25
CA THR A 76 5.01 15.32 -4.09
C THR A 76 5.73 16.54 -3.57
N PHE A 77 7.04 16.42 -3.37
CA PHE A 77 7.86 17.51 -2.86
C PHE A 77 9.28 17.43 -3.38
N ASP A 78 9.92 18.59 -3.47
CA ASP A 78 11.31 18.71 -3.90
C ASP A 78 12.23 18.97 -2.71
N PHE A 79 13.34 18.24 -2.64
CA PHE A 79 14.33 18.37 -1.56
C PHE A 79 15.72 18.03 -2.08
N HIS A 80 16.70 18.92 -1.89
CA HIS A 80 18.08 18.76 -2.38
C HIS A 80 18.19 18.35 -3.85
N ASN A 81 17.53 19.08 -4.76
CA ASN A 81 17.52 18.81 -6.20
C ASN A 81 16.98 17.41 -6.58
N ARG A 82 16.08 16.86 -5.76
CA ARG A 82 15.39 15.60 -6.02
C ARG A 82 13.90 15.76 -5.79
N THR A 83 13.11 15.12 -6.64
CA THR A 83 11.65 15.08 -6.52
C THR A 83 11.23 13.77 -5.88
N TYR A 84 10.50 13.86 -4.78
CA TYR A 84 9.97 12.73 -4.03
C TYR A 84 8.48 12.61 -4.32
N VAL A 85 8.07 11.47 -4.86
CA VAL A 85 6.68 11.17 -5.20
C VAL A 85 6.20 10.04 -4.30
N HIS A 86 5.34 10.37 -3.35
CA HIS A 86 4.65 9.43 -2.46
C HIS A 86 3.26 9.14 -3.02
N LYS A 87 2.92 7.87 -3.17
CA LYS A 87 1.60 7.43 -3.61
C LYS A 87 1.07 6.30 -2.74
N CYS A 88 -0.23 6.38 -2.46
CA CYS A 88 -0.93 5.47 -1.57
C CYS A 88 -2.08 4.77 -2.27
N CYS A 89 -2.33 3.52 -1.93
CA CYS A 89 -3.42 2.74 -2.50
C CYS A 89 -3.95 1.68 -1.53
N ARG A 90 -5.18 1.21 -1.76
CA ARG A 90 -5.98 0.41 -0.80
C ARG A 90 -6.58 -0.88 -1.40
N TYR A 91 -5.90 -1.49 -2.35
CA TYR A 91 -6.24 -2.82 -2.88
C TYR A 91 -4.99 -3.71 -2.92
N ASN A 92 -5.16 -5.03 -2.96
CA ASN A 92 -4.04 -5.95 -2.81
C ASN A 92 -2.97 -5.74 -3.90
N TYR A 93 -1.71 -5.62 -3.47
CA TYR A 93 -0.50 -5.48 -4.30
C TYR A 93 -0.48 -4.24 -5.22
N CYS A 94 -1.35 -3.26 -4.94
CA CYS A 94 -1.52 -2.06 -5.78
C CYS A 94 -0.26 -1.22 -5.97
N ASN A 95 0.68 -1.28 -5.04
CA ASN A 95 1.88 -0.44 -5.07
C ASN A 95 2.94 -0.88 -6.10
N ILE A 96 2.72 -1.98 -6.83
CA ILE A 96 3.58 -2.40 -7.96
C ILE A 96 3.34 -1.52 -9.20
N GLU A 97 2.08 -1.14 -9.44
CA GLU A 97 1.62 -0.50 -10.68
C GLU A 97 1.75 1.03 -10.66
N ILE A 98 2.06 1.59 -9.50
CA ILE A 98 2.15 3.03 -9.26
C ILE A 98 3.55 3.55 -9.53
#